data_AF-A0AAN4P8J6-F1
#
_entry.id   AF-A0AAN4P8J6-F1
#
_cell.length_a   1.000
_cell.length_b   1.000
_cell.length_c   1.000
_cell.angle_alpha   90.00
_cell.angle_beta   90.00
_cell.angle_gamma   90.00
#
_symmetry.space_group_name_H-M   'P 1'
#
loop_
_entity.id
_entity.type
_entity.pdbx_description
1 polymer ?
#
loop_
_entity_poly.entity_id
_entity_poly.type
_entity_poly.pdbx_seq_one_letter_code
_entity_poly.pdbx_strand_id
1 'polypeptide(L)'
;MTNATLEQMQEIEQAADEVLAGYKSQIQELREQAASNLKQLEKAYDEEKQQLLVELKEQSEKEIANLTQDLEKTRQENEEKAQAALSNKKEVLLQMIVDRVVEKYGH
;
A
#
# COMPACT_ATOMS: atom_id res chain seq x y z
N MET A 1 63.90 -26.72 41.08
CA MET A 1 63.22 -26.94 39.78
C MET A 1 61.70 -26.81 39.90
N THR A 2 61.09 -27.25 41.00
CA THR A 2 59.63 -27.19 41.25
C THR A 2 59.01 -25.79 41.24
N ASN A 3 59.70 -24.75 41.72
CA ASN A 3 59.14 -23.39 41.76
C ASN A 3 59.01 -22.75 40.36
N ALA A 4 59.96 -22.98 39.46
CA ALA A 4 59.92 -22.43 38.10
C ALA A 4 58.79 -23.04 37.25
N THR A 5 58.47 -24.32 37.48
CA THR A 5 57.36 -24.99 36.80
C THR A 5 56.01 -24.49 37.28
N LEU A 6 55.88 -24.14 38.57
CA LEU A 6 54.65 -23.58 39.14
C LEU A 6 54.39 -22.14 38.63
N GLU A 7 55.42 -21.29 38.60
CA GLU A 7 55.32 -19.93 38.05
C GLU A 7 54.87 -19.94 36.58
N GLN A 8 55.46 -20.83 35.75
CA GLN A 8 55.04 -20.98 34.36
C GLN A 8 53.58 -21.43 34.21
N MET A 9 53.08 -22.32 35.09
CA MET A 9 51.67 -22.70 35.07
C MET A 9 50.76 -21.51 35.40
N GLN A 10 51.13 -20.69 36.38
CA GLN A 10 50.36 -19.50 36.77
C GLN A 10 50.33 -18.45 35.66
N GLU A 11 51.46 -18.23 34.97
CA GLU A 11 51.51 -17.33 33.81
C GLU A 11 50.60 -17.80 32.67
N ILE A 12 50.57 -19.12 32.42
CA ILE A 12 49.67 -19.70 31.39
C ILE A 12 48.21 -19.56 31.79
N GLU A 13 47.86 -19.83 33.05
CA GLU A 13 46.50 -19.65 33.57
C GLU A 13 46.04 -18.20 33.43
N GLN A 14 46.89 -17.24 33.81
CA GLN A 14 46.58 -15.83 33.70
C GLN A 14 46.41 -15.38 32.25
N ALA A 15 47.29 -15.83 31.35
CA ALA A 15 47.15 -15.56 29.91
C ALA A 15 45.87 -16.18 29.32
N ALA A 16 45.50 -17.39 29.75
CA ALA A 16 44.25 -18.03 29.33
C ALA A 16 43.01 -17.27 29.82
N ASP A 17 43.03 -16.78 31.07
CA ASP A 17 41.94 -15.98 31.63
C ASP A 17 41.79 -14.63 30.92
N GLU A 18 42.90 -13.97 30.56
CA GLU A 18 42.88 -12.74 29.76
C GLU A 18 42.27 -12.97 28.38
N VAL A 19 42.64 -14.07 27.71
CA VAL A 19 42.06 -14.46 26.41
C VAL A 19 40.56 -14.75 26.54
N LEU A 20 40.14 -15.47 27.59
CA LEU A 20 38.74 -15.75 27.86
C LEU A 20 37.93 -14.47 28.15
N ALA A 21 38.50 -13.53 28.90
CA ALA A 21 37.89 -12.23 29.15
C ALA A 21 37.73 -11.44 27.85
N GLY A 22 38.74 -11.45 26.98
CA GLY A 22 38.68 -10.85 25.64
C GLY A 22 37.54 -11.40 24.79
N TYR A 23 37.40 -12.73 24.71
CA TYR A 23 36.30 -13.34 23.96
C TYR A 23 34.93 -13.03 24.56
N LYS A 24 34.80 -13.01 25.89
CA LYS A 24 33.52 -12.62 26.54
C LYS A 24 33.12 -11.19 26.17
N SER A 25 34.07 -10.25 26.16
CA SER A 25 33.83 -8.87 25.73
C SER A 25 33.37 -8.81 24.27
N GLN A 26 34.07 -9.50 23.37
CA GLN A 26 33.69 -9.54 21.95
C GLN A 26 32.29 -10.13 21.73
N ILE A 27 31.94 -11.20 22.46
CA ILE A 27 30.60 -11.80 22.38
C ILE A 27 29.55 -10.78 22.83
N GLN A 28 29.81 -10.01 23.88
CA GLN A 28 28.89 -9.00 24.35
C GLN A 28 28.72 -7.86 23.34
N GLU A 29 29.83 -7.32 22.81
CA GLU A 29 29.79 -6.28 21.79
C GLU A 29 29.02 -6.72 20.54
N LEU A 30 29.27 -7.94 20.05
CA LEU A 30 28.55 -8.48 18.90
C LEU A 30 27.05 -8.66 19.17
N ARG A 31 26.67 -9.05 20.39
CA ARG A 31 25.25 -9.13 20.78
C ARG A 31 24.58 -7.76 20.80
N GLU A 32 25.26 -6.76 21.35
CA GLU A 32 24.76 -5.38 21.40
C GLU A 32 24.62 -4.79 19.99
N GLN A 33 25.61 -5.02 19.12
CA GLN A 33 25.55 -4.63 17.71
C GLN A 33 24.41 -5.32 16.98
N ALA A 34 24.25 -6.64 17.15
CA ALA A 34 23.15 -7.38 16.53
C ALA A 34 21.78 -6.86 17.00
N ALA A 35 21.62 -6.59 18.29
CA ALA A 35 20.38 -6.03 18.84
C ALA A 35 20.10 -4.62 18.31
N SER A 36 21.13 -3.77 18.19
CA SER A 36 21.01 -2.43 17.61
C SER A 36 20.60 -2.51 16.13
N ASN A 37 21.26 -3.37 15.36
CA ASN A 37 20.98 -3.55 13.93
C ASN A 37 19.55 -4.05 13.70
N LEU A 38 19.08 -5.00 14.51
CA LEU A 38 17.70 -5.50 14.44
C LEU A 38 16.68 -4.39 14.73
N LYS A 39 16.90 -3.56 15.74
CA LYS A 39 16.02 -2.41 16.04
C LYS A 39 15.99 -1.38 14.92
N GLN A 40 17.15 -1.10 14.31
CA GLN A 40 17.21 -0.18 13.17
C GLN A 40 16.48 -0.75 11.95
N LEU A 41 16.64 -2.05 11.69
CA LEU A 41 15.97 -2.73 10.60
C LEU A 41 14.45 -2.77 10.79
N GLU A 42 13.97 -3.06 12.00
CA GLU A 42 12.55 -3.02 12.35
C GLU A 42 11.96 -1.62 12.11
N LYS A 43 12.65 -0.57 12.58
CA LYS A 43 12.22 0.82 12.36
C LYS A 43 12.15 1.18 10.87
N ALA A 44 13.17 0.78 10.09
CA ALA A 44 13.19 1.04 8.65
C ALA A 44 12.05 0.32 7.92
N TYR A 45 11.78 -0.94 8.27
CA TYR A 45 10.67 -1.69 7.72
C TYR A 45 9.32 -1.08 8.06
N ASP A 46 9.13 -0.62 9.30
CA ASP A 46 7.89 0.04 9.70
C ASP A 46 7.69 1.36 8.96
N GLU A 47 8.75 2.15 8.77
CA GLU A 47 8.70 3.40 7.99
C GLU A 47 8.37 3.13 6.52
N GLU A 48 9.03 2.17 5.86
CA GLU A 48 8.77 1.79 4.47
C GLU A 48 7.33 1.26 4.30
N LYS A 49 6.86 0.43 5.24
CA LYS A 49 5.49 -0.06 5.24
C LYS A 49 4.47 1.06 5.38
N GLN A 50 4.73 2.05 6.24
CA GLN A 50 3.83 3.20 6.39
C GLN A 50 3.79 4.05 5.11
N GLN A 51 4.94 4.27 4.47
CA GLN A 51 5.00 4.98 3.18
C GLN A 51 4.21 4.24 2.10
N LEU A 52 4.42 2.94 1.95
CA LEU A 52 3.70 2.12 0.97
C LEU A 52 2.18 2.14 1.21
N LEU A 53 1.74 2.11 2.47
CA LEU A 53 0.32 2.21 2.81
C LEU A 53 -0.28 3.56 2.42
N VAL A 54 0.45 4.66 2.63
CA VAL A 54 0.00 6.00 2.22
C VAL A 54 -0.09 6.07 0.69
N GLU A 55 0.96 5.65 -0.02
CA GLU A 55 0.97 5.65 -1.48
C GLU A 55 -0.17 4.81 -2.08
N LEU A 56 -0.39 3.60 -1.55
CA LEU A 56 -1.47 2.74 -2.03
C LEU A 56 -2.85 3.36 -1.77
N LYS A 57 -3.02 4.01 -0.63
CA LYS A 57 -4.27 4.71 -0.30
C LYS A 57 -4.51 5.89 -1.25
N GLU A 58 -3.50 6.71 -1.50
CA GLU A 58 -3.60 7.84 -2.44
C GLU A 58 -3.88 7.37 -3.88
N GLN A 59 -3.24 6.28 -4.32
CA GLN A 59 -3.51 5.69 -5.63
C GLN A 59 -4.96 5.18 -5.72
N SER A 60 -5.44 4.48 -4.70
CA SER A 60 -6.80 3.97 -4.65
C SER A 60 -7.83 5.10 -4.65
N GLU A 61 -7.62 6.15 -3.85
CA GLU A 61 -8.50 7.32 -3.82
C GLU A 61 -8.56 8.03 -5.17
N LYS A 62 -7.41 8.17 -5.85
CA LYS A 62 -7.32 8.74 -7.19
C LYS A 62 -8.05 7.88 -8.23
N GLU A 63 -7.92 6.56 -8.16
CA GLU A 63 -8.60 5.64 -9.06
C GLU A 63 -10.12 5.69 -8.85
N ILE A 64 -10.59 5.71 -7.60
CA ILE A 64 -12.02 5.87 -7.28
C ILE A 64 -12.54 7.20 -7.83
N ALA A 65 -11.80 8.30 -7.66
CA ALA A 65 -12.20 9.60 -8.17
C ALA A 65 -12.34 9.61 -9.69
N ASN A 66 -11.36 9.02 -10.40
CA ASN A 66 -11.39 8.91 -11.86
C ASN A 66 -12.57 8.06 -12.33
N LEU A 67 -12.77 6.87 -11.73
CA LEU A 67 -13.90 5.98 -12.08
C LEU A 67 -15.25 6.65 -11.81
N THR A 68 -15.37 7.41 -10.72
CA THR A 68 -16.58 8.16 -10.39
C THR A 68 -16.86 9.24 -11.44
N GLN A 69 -15.82 9.96 -11.88
CA GLN A 69 -15.95 10.97 -12.93
C GLN A 69 -16.36 10.35 -14.27
N ASP A 70 -15.75 9.23 -14.65
CA ASP A 70 -16.07 8.51 -15.89
C ASP A 70 -17.51 7.97 -15.87
N LEU A 71 -17.97 7.47 -14.73
CA LEU A 71 -19.36 7.03 -14.54
C LEU A 71 -20.34 8.19 -14.68
N GLU A 72 -20.08 9.34 -14.06
CA GLU A 72 -20.96 10.50 -14.17
C GLU A 72 -21.03 11.02 -15.61
N LYS A 73 -19.90 11.09 -16.30
CA LYS A 73 -19.86 11.45 -17.73
C LYS A 73 -20.68 10.48 -18.58
N THR A 74 -20.50 9.18 -18.35
CA THR A 74 -21.28 8.14 -19.05
C THR A 74 -22.77 8.26 -18.75
N ARG A 75 -23.15 8.57 -17.50
CA ARG A 75 -24.55 8.78 -17.12
C ARG A 75 -25.15 9.97 -17.87
N GLN A 76 -24.45 11.10 -17.90
CA GLN A 76 -24.91 12.30 -18.60
C GLN A 76 -25.10 12.04 -20.10
N GLU A 77 -24.11 11.42 -20.76
CA GLU A 77 -24.22 11.07 -22.18
C GLU A 77 -25.41 10.13 -22.46
N ASN A 78 -25.70 9.21 -21.55
CA ASN A 78 -26.84 8.30 -21.69
C ASN A 78 -28.18 9.01 -21.43
N GLU A 79 -28.26 9.91 -20.45
CA GLU A 79 -29.44 10.74 -20.19
C GLU A 79 -29.77 11.64 -21.39
N GLU A 80 -28.76 12.28 -21.99
CA GLU A 80 -28.92 13.10 -23.19
C GLU A 80 -29.46 12.27 -24.37
N LYS A 81 -28.86 11.09 -24.61
CA LYS A 81 -29.33 10.16 -25.66
C LYS A 81 -30.76 9.70 -25.42
N ALA A 82 -31.13 9.40 -24.18
CA ALA A 82 -32.48 8.99 -23.81
C ALA A 82 -33.49 10.12 -24.04
N GLN A 83 -33.17 11.36 -23.64
CA GLN A 83 -34.02 12.52 -23.89
C GLN A 83 -34.20 12.78 -25.39
N ALA A 84 -33.13 12.73 -26.18
CA ALA A 84 -33.21 12.89 -27.63
C ALA A 84 -34.12 11.84 -28.27
N ALA A 85 -33.98 10.58 -27.87
CA ALA A 85 -34.82 9.49 -28.36
C ALA A 85 -36.30 9.65 -27.97
N LEU A 86 -36.58 10.09 -26.74
CA LEU A 86 -37.94 10.36 -26.27
C LEU A 86 -38.59 11.54 -27.02
N SER A 87 -37.83 12.61 -27.27
CA SER A 87 -38.33 13.76 -28.04
C SER A 87 -38.72 13.36 -29.46
N ASN A 88 -37.86 12.60 -30.14
CA ASN A 88 -38.14 12.09 -31.48
C ASN A 88 -39.40 11.19 -31.48
N LYS A 89 -39.52 10.25 -30.54
CA LYS A 89 -40.73 9.41 -30.41
C LYS A 89 -41.99 10.23 -30.13
N LYS A 90 -41.89 11.31 -29.35
CA LYS A 90 -43.02 12.20 -29.06
C LYS A 90 -43.54 12.87 -30.32
N GLU A 91 -42.66 13.35 -31.19
CA GLU A 91 -43.05 13.95 -32.48
C GLU A 91 -43.80 12.95 -33.36
N VAL A 92 -43.26 11.73 -33.49
CA VAL A 92 -43.91 10.65 -34.27
C VAL A 92 -45.28 10.30 -33.69
N LEU A 93 -45.39 10.16 -32.36
CA LEU A 93 -46.67 9.84 -31.71
C LEU A 93 -47.69 10.96 -31.87
N LEU A 94 -47.28 12.23 -31.78
CA LEU A 94 -48.17 13.36 -32.02
C LEU A 94 -48.72 13.33 -33.44
N GLN A 95 -47.88 13.08 -34.44
CA GLN A 95 -48.33 12.96 -35.83
C GLN A 95 -49.35 11.81 -35.98
N MET A 96 -49.06 10.63 -35.44
CA MET A 96 -49.99 9.48 -35.49
C MET A 96 -51.33 9.79 -34.80
N ILE A 97 -51.32 10.52 -33.69
CA ILE A 97 -52.55 10.94 -33.00
C ILE A 97 -53.35 11.90 -33.88
N VAL A 98 -52.69 12.91 -34.46
CA VAL A 98 -53.34 13.87 -35.37
C VAL A 98 -53.96 13.15 -36.55
N ASP A 99 -53.21 12.28 -37.23
CA ASP A 99 -53.69 11.52 -38.38
C ASP A 99 -54.95 10.71 -38.01
N ARG A 100 -54.92 10.03 -36.86
CA ARG A 100 -56.05 9.22 -36.39
C ARG A 100 -57.26 10.04 -35.96
N VAL A 101 -57.07 11.27 -35.47
CA VAL A 101 -58.17 12.19 -35.15
C VAL A 101 -58.81 12.71 -36.43
N VAL A 102 -58.00 13.09 -37.43
CA VAL A 102 -58.49 13.54 -38.75
C VAL A 102 -59.27 12.42 -39.45
N GLU A 103 -58.77 11.19 -39.45
CA GLU A 103 -59.50 10.03 -39.99
C GLU A 103 -60.88 9.82 -39.35
N LYS A 104 -61.00 10.07 -38.03
CA LYS A 104 -62.20 9.76 -37.27
C LYS A 104 -63.24 10.88 -37.25
N TYR A 105 -62.81 12.14 -37.35
CA TYR A 105 -63.67 13.32 -37.15
C TYR A 105 -63.51 14.40 -38.24
N GLY A 106 -62.70 14.17 -39.28
CA GLY A 106 -62.44 15.13 -40.37
C GLY A 106 -63.50 15.18 -41.47
N HIS A 107 -64.72 14.73 -41.19
CA HIS A 107 -65.90 14.85 -42.06
C HIS A 107 -66.92 15.80 -41.45
#